data_AF-A0A9D4TY96-F1
#
_entry.id   AF-A0A9D4TY96-F1
#
_cell.length_a   1.000
_cell.length_b   1.000
_cell.length_c   1.000
_cell.angle_alpha   90.00
_cell.angle_beta   90.00
_cell.angle_gamma   90.00
#
_symmetry.space_group_name_H-M   'P 1'
#
loop_
_entity.id
_entity.type
_entity.pdbx_description
1 polymer ?
#
loop_
_entity_poly.entity_id
_entity_poly.type
_entity_poly.pdbx_seq_one_letter_code
_entity_poly.pdbx_strand_id
1 'polypeptide(L)'
;MRTAAIILLCCLLAERCDASHRHLLQQRSTLSGKAIVIEYDREGSHTRLLAVHTPAGKHVLVHGCSHEQLETIQTGMEIEVSGGWEQAPAGGRRLASASNAFKATTIRLGKPAFAAPAVTTSGSIAAGMTMSASAVAPAVTRSTNQLVKKDLSAIFVPIAGVDATGAACPGVVLPKFTAADVKGAVFAESNPTGTTVGSTYGKCSMGKTKLTVANSKVADLVKLPCDGTTNEVAWTFSKCDFDDFNGYADAADLVLESRGINMTKYQHRVYLVPPGACPFVGLGYVGCDGSYICRAWINGDFWTTPETMTHELGHNLYLAHAGALNSAGVYDEYADSSGIMGYCCYDRCPNTPHAWQLGWLSVQQLDGTTLQAGQTVRTTLASQSVSLNSGMRIVPTWTTGQDPLFIGYRTLAGGDAAMLDTDAGRVHLYTAAITNTYNAAPTTWKKSLSAAGQSWQLPAAGLVVRLHGLTSTAATVSVCRKGGAETADSCAAGVDKDCNGLAGDKDPACFKFASLLDKPSPPKPQPRPPPPKPKPRPPPPKPKPRPPPPKPKPRPPPLKPAPRPPLRRPPPKMVRRLRRG
;
A
#
# COMPACT_ATOMS: atom_id res chain seq x y z
N MET A 1 23.63 18.79 -49.47
CA MET A 1 22.71 19.94 -49.59
C MET A 1 21.29 19.43 -49.49
N ARG A 2 20.42 20.20 -48.81
CA ARG A 2 18.97 20.03 -48.60
C ARG A 2 18.53 19.29 -47.34
N THR A 3 18.56 20.10 -46.29
CA THR A 3 17.75 20.16 -45.08
C THR A 3 16.26 19.93 -45.33
N ALA A 4 15.59 19.20 -44.43
CA ALA A 4 14.18 19.41 -44.09
C ALA A 4 13.94 18.96 -42.64
N ALA A 5 13.57 19.91 -41.80
CA ALA A 5 13.22 19.74 -40.39
C ALA A 5 11.74 19.36 -40.27
N ILE A 6 11.43 18.37 -39.43
CA ILE A 6 10.07 18.03 -39.03
C ILE A 6 9.91 18.40 -37.55
N ILE A 7 9.06 19.39 -37.30
CA ILE A 7 8.60 19.84 -35.99
C ILE A 7 7.52 18.85 -35.53
N LEU A 8 7.76 18.13 -34.43
CA LEU A 8 6.78 17.25 -33.81
C LEU A 8 5.97 18.06 -32.77
N LEU A 9 4.71 18.31 -33.10
CA LEU A 9 3.72 18.96 -32.23
C LEU A 9 3.06 17.88 -31.35
N CYS A 10 3.28 17.93 -30.04
CA CYS A 10 2.60 17.08 -29.06
C CYS A 10 1.13 17.50 -28.92
N CYS A 11 0.21 16.69 -29.45
CA CYS A 11 -1.22 16.75 -29.12
C CYS A 11 -1.56 15.69 -28.06
N LEU A 12 -2.25 16.13 -26.99
CA LEU A 12 -2.94 15.29 -26.02
C LEU A 12 -4.02 14.46 -26.73
N LEU A 13 -3.87 13.13 -26.75
CA LEU A 13 -4.90 12.21 -27.21
C LEU A 13 -5.85 11.91 -26.05
N ALA A 14 -7.05 12.48 -26.10
CA ALA A 14 -8.21 11.94 -25.42
C ALA A 14 -8.84 10.90 -26.36
N GLU A 15 -8.70 9.62 -26.04
CA GLU A 15 -9.34 8.54 -26.78
C GLU A 15 -10.86 8.65 -26.66
N ARG A 16 -11.54 8.65 -27.81
CA ARG A 16 -13.00 8.66 -27.91
C ARG A 16 -13.46 7.21 -28.08
N CYS A 17 -14.36 6.74 -27.22
CA CYS A 17 -15.12 5.53 -27.49
C CYS A 17 -16.04 5.78 -28.70
N ASP A 18 -15.84 4.98 -29.76
CA ASP A 18 -16.64 5.03 -30.98
C ASP A 18 -18.06 4.51 -30.69
N ALA A 19 -19.07 5.33 -30.96
CA ALA A 19 -20.48 5.00 -30.76
C ALA A 19 -21.25 5.23 -32.06
N SER A 20 -21.76 4.13 -32.62
CA SER A 20 -22.65 4.14 -33.79
C SER A 20 -23.98 4.85 -33.46
N HIS A 21 -24.35 5.77 -34.35
CA HIS A 21 -25.41 6.76 -34.19
C HIS A 21 -26.83 6.19 -34.33
N ARG A 22 -27.61 6.20 -33.24
CA ARG A 22 -29.03 6.60 -33.24
C ARG A 22 -29.29 7.53 -32.06
N HIS A 23 -29.35 8.83 -32.35
CA HIS A 23 -29.52 9.92 -31.39
C HIS A 23 -30.96 9.98 -30.87
N LEU A 24 -31.25 9.26 -29.80
CA LEU A 24 -32.10 9.80 -28.76
C LEU A 24 -31.21 10.73 -27.93
N LEU A 25 -31.61 11.98 -27.74
CA LEU A 25 -30.98 12.93 -26.83
C LEU A 25 -31.14 12.43 -25.38
N GLN A 26 -30.42 11.38 -25.00
CA GLN A 26 -30.24 11.04 -23.60
C GLN A 26 -29.54 12.23 -22.96
N GLN A 27 -30.24 12.90 -22.03
CA GLN A 27 -29.67 13.97 -21.22
C GLN A 27 -28.40 13.44 -20.54
N ARG A 28 -27.23 13.87 -21.03
CA ARG A 28 -25.97 13.60 -20.37
C ARG A 28 -26.03 14.24 -19.00
N SER A 29 -25.89 13.41 -17.98
CA SER A 29 -25.79 13.83 -16.59
C SER A 29 -24.33 13.89 -16.19
N THR A 30 -24.03 14.67 -15.17
CA THR A 30 -22.69 14.75 -14.57
C THR A 30 -22.79 14.42 -13.09
N LEU A 31 -21.91 13.53 -12.63
CA LEU A 31 -21.76 13.11 -11.25
C LEU A 31 -20.38 13.57 -10.76
N SER A 32 -20.33 14.31 -9.66
CA SER A 32 -19.08 14.83 -9.11
C SER A 32 -18.95 14.47 -7.64
N GLY A 33 -17.73 14.21 -7.21
CA GLY A 33 -17.41 13.89 -5.83
C GLY A 33 -16.05 13.21 -5.70
N LYS A 34 -15.85 12.52 -4.58
CA LYS A 34 -14.61 11.80 -4.32
C LYS A 34 -14.69 10.38 -4.82
N ALA A 35 -13.66 9.90 -5.51
CA ALA A 35 -13.55 8.52 -5.91
C ALA A 35 -13.42 7.62 -4.68
N ILE A 36 -14.13 6.49 -4.68
CA ILE A 36 -13.92 5.35 -3.79
C ILE A 36 -13.59 4.17 -4.69
N VAL A 37 -12.34 3.71 -4.62
CA VAL A 37 -11.93 2.44 -5.23
C VAL A 37 -12.26 1.33 -4.25
N ILE A 38 -12.87 0.27 -4.76
CA ILE A 38 -13.26 -0.91 -3.98
C ILE A 38 -12.55 -2.10 -4.60
N GLU A 39 -11.80 -2.85 -3.79
CA GLU A 39 -11.36 -4.18 -4.19
C GLU A 39 -12.49 -5.17 -3.95
N TYR A 40 -12.77 -5.97 -4.98
CA TYR A 40 -13.85 -6.95 -4.97
C TYR A 40 -13.32 -8.36 -5.21
N ASP A 41 -13.35 -9.18 -4.15
CA ASP A 41 -12.79 -10.53 -4.13
C ASP A 41 -13.85 -11.61 -4.34
N ARG A 42 -13.63 -12.45 -5.34
CA ARG A 42 -14.37 -13.70 -5.58
C ARG A 42 -13.40 -14.86 -5.63
N GLU A 43 -13.93 -16.06 -5.40
CA GLU A 43 -13.18 -17.29 -5.57
C GLU A 43 -12.55 -17.34 -6.99
N GLY A 44 -11.21 -17.21 -7.05
CA GLY A 44 -10.43 -17.26 -8.29
C GLY A 44 -10.49 -16.02 -9.19
N SER A 45 -11.07 -14.89 -8.76
CA SER A 45 -11.06 -13.64 -9.54
C SER A 45 -11.20 -12.39 -8.67
N HIS A 46 -10.60 -11.29 -9.11
CA HIS A 46 -10.78 -9.98 -8.50
C HIS A 46 -11.35 -8.99 -9.53
N THR A 47 -12.03 -7.96 -9.06
CA THR A 47 -12.41 -6.82 -9.89
C THR A 47 -12.33 -5.52 -9.09
N ARG A 48 -11.75 -4.47 -9.68
CA ARG A 48 -11.81 -3.12 -9.12
C ARG A 48 -13.15 -2.48 -9.46
N LEU A 49 -13.85 -1.96 -8.46
CA LEU A 49 -15.05 -1.14 -8.66
C LEU A 49 -14.75 0.32 -8.33
N LEU A 50 -15.46 1.23 -9.00
CA LEU A 50 -15.42 2.65 -8.71
C LEU A 50 -16.78 3.09 -8.19
N ALA A 51 -16.80 3.74 -7.03
CA ALA A 51 -17.94 4.51 -6.57
C ALA A 51 -17.57 6.00 -6.43
N VAL A 52 -18.56 6.88 -6.48
CA VAL A 52 -18.40 8.31 -6.18
C VAL A 52 -19.08 8.63 -4.86
N HIS A 53 -18.32 9.15 -3.89
CA HIS A 53 -18.85 9.82 -2.72
C HIS A 53 -19.25 11.25 -3.06
N THR A 54 -20.55 11.47 -3.21
CA THR A 54 -21.12 12.77 -3.57
C THR A 54 -21.08 13.75 -2.39
N PRO A 55 -21.14 15.07 -2.63
CA PRO A 55 -21.28 16.07 -1.56
C PRO A 55 -22.53 15.90 -0.68
N ALA A 56 -23.55 15.19 -1.18
CA ALA A 56 -24.76 14.84 -0.43
C ALA A 56 -24.58 13.61 0.49
N GLY A 57 -23.38 13.01 0.53
CA GLY A 57 -23.08 11.82 1.33
C GLY A 57 -23.50 10.50 0.70
N LYS A 58 -24.00 10.50 -0.54
CA LYS A 58 -24.36 9.27 -1.26
C LYS A 58 -23.14 8.62 -1.89
N HIS A 59 -23.10 7.29 -1.88
CA HIS A 59 -22.18 6.48 -2.67
C HIS A 59 -22.88 5.98 -3.93
N VAL A 60 -22.31 6.29 -5.10
CA VAL A 60 -22.89 5.96 -6.40
C VAL A 60 -21.92 5.07 -7.16
N LEU A 61 -22.30 3.83 -7.47
CA LEU A 61 -21.47 2.92 -8.25
C LEU A 61 -21.33 3.43 -9.69
N VAL A 62 -20.13 3.34 -10.25
CA VAL A 62 -19.80 3.77 -11.61
C VAL A 62 -19.46 2.57 -12.47
N HIS A 63 -20.24 2.36 -13.53
CA HIS A 63 -20.02 1.30 -14.53
C HIS A 63 -19.34 1.84 -15.78
N GLY A 64 -18.78 0.92 -16.59
CA GLY A 64 -18.20 1.25 -17.89
C GLY A 64 -16.77 1.79 -17.85
N CYS A 65 -16.09 1.70 -16.71
CA CYS A 65 -14.67 2.03 -16.60
C CYS A 65 -13.83 0.89 -17.15
N SER A 66 -12.80 1.19 -17.96
CA SER A 66 -11.79 0.18 -18.30
C SER A 66 -10.86 -0.08 -17.10
N HIS A 67 -10.21 -1.23 -17.09
CA HIS A 67 -9.21 -1.55 -16.07
C HIS A 67 -8.10 -0.48 -16.00
N GLU A 68 -7.58 -0.07 -17.15
CA GLU A 68 -6.57 0.98 -17.29
C GLU A 68 -7.04 2.33 -16.71
N GLN A 69 -8.31 2.69 -16.89
CA GLN A 69 -8.86 3.91 -16.27
C GLN A 69 -8.84 3.80 -14.74
N LEU A 70 -9.25 2.65 -14.20
CA LEU A 70 -9.28 2.42 -12.76
C LEU A 70 -7.89 2.37 -12.12
N GLU A 71 -6.85 1.94 -12.84
CA GLU A 71 -5.46 1.98 -12.37
C GLU A 71 -4.98 3.40 -12.07
N THR A 72 -5.48 4.40 -12.80
CA THR A 72 -5.11 5.81 -12.59
C THR A 72 -5.91 6.50 -11.49
N ILE A 73 -7.04 5.92 -11.08
CA ILE A 73 -7.92 6.49 -10.06
C ILE A 73 -7.49 6.02 -8.68
N GLN A 74 -7.34 6.98 -7.77
CA GLN A 74 -7.07 6.71 -6.38
C GLN A 74 -8.24 7.19 -5.54
N THR A 75 -8.52 6.45 -4.49
CA THR A 75 -9.53 6.83 -3.53
C THR A 75 -9.24 8.21 -2.90
N GLY A 76 -10.30 8.98 -2.69
CA GLY A 76 -10.27 10.37 -2.21
C GLY A 76 -10.12 11.41 -3.32
N MET A 77 -9.60 11.01 -4.51
CA MET A 77 -9.40 11.91 -5.64
C MET A 77 -10.73 12.54 -6.06
N GLU A 78 -10.74 13.86 -6.27
CA GLU A 78 -11.91 14.53 -6.85
C GLU A 78 -12.09 14.06 -8.29
N ILE A 79 -13.29 13.61 -8.65
CA ILE A 79 -13.61 13.16 -10.00
C ILE A 79 -14.92 13.76 -10.48
N GLU A 80 -15.00 13.96 -11.79
CA GLU A 80 -16.23 14.32 -12.51
C GLU A 80 -16.50 13.24 -13.56
N VAL A 81 -17.61 12.53 -13.39
CA VAL A 81 -18.06 11.45 -14.27
C VAL A 81 -19.21 11.97 -15.12
N SER A 82 -19.06 11.97 -16.44
CA SER A 82 -20.15 12.29 -17.36
C SER A 82 -20.71 11.02 -17.99
N GLY A 83 -22.03 10.93 -18.11
CA GLY A 83 -22.67 9.70 -18.57
C GLY A 83 -24.18 9.74 -18.40
N GLY A 84 -24.77 8.58 -18.11
CA GLY A 84 -26.20 8.42 -17.89
C GLY A 84 -26.50 7.44 -16.75
N TRP A 85 -27.60 7.69 -16.05
CA TRP A 85 -28.13 6.76 -15.06
C TRP A 85 -28.67 5.51 -15.75
N GLU A 86 -28.29 4.34 -15.26
CA GLU A 86 -28.83 3.09 -15.77
C GLU A 86 -30.28 2.95 -15.30
N GLN A 87 -31.24 2.93 -16.24
CA GLN A 87 -32.62 2.63 -15.89
C GLN A 87 -32.74 1.14 -15.57
N ALA A 88 -33.40 0.82 -14.45
CA ALA A 88 -33.78 -0.56 -14.19
C ALA A 88 -34.61 -1.10 -15.37
N PRO A 89 -34.39 -2.35 -15.79
CA PRO A 89 -35.11 -2.94 -16.93
C PRO A 89 -36.63 -2.83 -16.71
N ALA A 90 -37.31 -2.24 -17.70
CA ALA A 90 -38.74 -2.01 -17.69
C ALA A 90 -39.50 -3.35 -17.84
N GLY A 91 -39.65 -4.10 -16.74
CA GLY A 91 -40.35 -5.39 -16.77
C GLY A 91 -40.71 -6.02 -15.42
N GLY A 92 -40.16 -5.54 -14.30
CA GLY A 92 -40.53 -6.01 -12.96
C GLY A 92 -41.63 -5.15 -12.33
N ARG A 93 -42.57 -5.77 -11.60
CA ARG A 93 -43.54 -5.08 -10.73
C ARG A 93 -42.84 -3.94 -9.98
N ARG A 94 -43.33 -2.71 -10.16
CA ARG A 94 -42.82 -1.47 -9.56
C ARG A 94 -42.65 -1.59 -8.04
N LEU A 95 -41.49 -2.03 -7.60
CA LEU A 95 -40.81 -1.39 -6.48
C LEU A 95 -39.88 -0.36 -7.12
N ALA A 96 -40.15 0.91 -6.87
CA ALA A 96 -39.49 2.05 -7.49
C ALA A 96 -38.06 2.24 -6.95
N SER A 97 -37.17 1.29 -7.22
CA SER A 97 -35.74 1.47 -7.00
C SER A 97 -35.00 1.09 -8.28
N ALA A 98 -34.77 2.09 -9.12
CA ALA A 98 -33.73 1.99 -10.12
C ALA A 98 -32.41 1.68 -9.39
N SER A 99 -31.59 0.78 -9.94
CA SER A 99 -30.20 0.68 -9.49
C SER A 99 -29.58 2.07 -9.63
N ASN A 100 -28.97 2.59 -8.57
CA ASN A 100 -28.31 3.89 -8.61
C ASN A 100 -26.93 3.80 -9.27
N ALA A 101 -26.77 2.92 -10.27
CA ALA A 101 -25.55 2.80 -11.02
C ALA A 101 -25.48 3.90 -12.09
N PHE A 102 -24.32 4.52 -12.20
CA PHE A 102 -24.01 5.54 -13.19
C PHE A 102 -23.10 4.97 -14.27
N LYS A 103 -23.57 4.89 -15.51
CA LYS A 103 -22.73 4.42 -16.63
C LYS A 103 -21.86 5.56 -17.12
N ALA A 104 -20.57 5.50 -16.83
CA ALA A 104 -19.60 6.48 -17.29
C ALA A 104 -19.43 6.43 -18.81
N THR A 105 -19.36 7.61 -19.42
CA THR A 105 -18.85 7.81 -20.78
C THR A 105 -17.47 8.46 -20.74
N THR A 106 -17.27 9.41 -19.83
CA THR A 106 -15.97 10.03 -19.58
C THR A 106 -15.77 10.25 -18.08
N ILE A 107 -14.52 10.13 -17.63
CA ILE A 107 -14.09 10.45 -16.27
C ILE A 107 -13.01 11.51 -16.36
N ARG A 108 -13.20 12.62 -15.66
CA ARG A 108 -12.21 13.67 -15.50
C ARG A 108 -11.64 13.59 -14.10
N LEU A 109 -10.31 13.46 -14.04
CA LEU A 109 -9.57 13.41 -12.79
C LEU A 109 -9.25 14.83 -12.32
N GLY A 110 -9.61 15.11 -11.08
CA GLY A 110 -9.22 16.31 -10.35
C GLY A 110 -7.87 16.16 -9.68
N LYS A 111 -7.61 17.00 -8.68
CA LYS A 111 -6.36 16.94 -7.92
C LYS A 111 -6.33 15.66 -7.06
N PRO A 112 -5.15 15.01 -6.93
CA PRO A 112 -4.96 13.98 -5.92
C PRO A 112 -5.33 14.55 -4.55
N ALA A 113 -5.96 13.72 -3.74
CA ALA A 113 -6.50 14.17 -2.47
C ALA A 113 -5.43 14.52 -1.42
N PHE A 114 -4.22 13.94 -1.56
CA PHE A 114 -3.10 14.18 -0.64
C PHE A 114 -1.80 14.32 -1.38
N ALA A 115 -0.90 15.12 -0.80
CA ALA A 115 0.51 15.04 -1.13
C ALA A 115 1.04 13.68 -0.63
N ALA A 116 1.79 12.98 -1.48
CA ALA A 116 2.49 11.76 -1.08
C ALA A 116 3.35 12.05 0.16
N PRO A 117 3.21 11.29 1.26
CA PRO A 117 4.05 11.47 2.43
C PRO A 117 5.51 11.25 2.06
N ALA A 118 6.39 12.07 2.64
CA ALA A 118 7.81 12.00 2.33
C ALA A 118 8.41 10.70 2.90
N VAL A 119 9.14 9.97 2.05
CA VAL A 119 9.99 8.86 2.48
C VAL A 119 11.18 9.43 3.24
N THR A 120 11.39 8.96 4.47
CA THR A 120 12.57 9.37 5.24
C THR A 120 13.74 8.45 4.89
N THR A 121 14.82 9.04 4.36
CA THR A 121 16.11 8.38 4.19
C THR A 121 17.08 8.86 5.27
N SER A 122 17.55 7.95 6.13
CA SER A 122 18.40 8.31 7.28
C SER A 122 19.66 7.45 7.36
N GLY A 123 20.80 8.12 7.57
CA GLY A 123 22.07 7.55 8.01
C GLY A 123 22.74 6.58 7.04
N SER A 124 24.06 6.67 6.91
CA SER A 124 24.88 5.66 6.26
C SER A 124 25.22 4.54 7.24
N ILE A 125 24.74 3.32 7.00
CA ILE A 125 25.29 2.12 7.65
C ILE A 125 26.39 1.54 6.75
N ALA A 126 27.53 1.20 7.33
CA ALA A 126 28.60 0.53 6.61
C ALA A 126 28.15 -0.89 6.24
N ALA A 127 28.01 -1.15 4.94
CA ALA A 127 27.86 -2.52 4.45
C ALA A 127 29.22 -3.24 4.50
N GLY A 128 29.23 -4.50 4.93
CA GLY A 128 30.43 -5.32 4.88
C GLY A 128 30.81 -5.61 3.43
N MET A 129 31.94 -5.09 2.96
CA MET A 129 32.48 -5.39 1.63
C MET A 129 33.43 -6.58 1.67
N THR A 130 33.40 -7.39 0.62
CA THR A 130 34.56 -8.17 0.16
C THR A 130 35.13 -7.46 -1.05
N MET A 131 35.99 -6.45 -0.83
CA MET A 131 36.79 -5.81 -1.88
C MET A 131 38.22 -5.70 -1.37
N SER A 132 39.19 -6.06 -2.22
CA SER A 132 40.61 -5.77 -1.99
C SER A 132 40.84 -4.25 -2.03
N ALA A 133 41.80 -3.79 -1.22
CA ALA A 133 42.03 -2.42 -0.77
C ALA A 133 41.90 -1.31 -1.83
N SER A 134 40.86 -0.45 -1.72
CA SER A 134 40.93 1.03 -1.81
C SER A 134 39.56 1.74 -1.88
N ALA A 135 38.41 1.04 -1.92
CA ALA A 135 37.10 1.67 -2.05
C ALA A 135 36.38 1.82 -0.69
N VAL A 136 35.98 3.05 -0.35
CA VAL A 136 35.09 3.33 0.81
C VAL A 136 33.78 2.57 0.60
N ALA A 137 33.32 1.83 1.61
CA ALA A 137 32.05 1.10 1.52
C ALA A 137 30.90 2.06 1.20
N PRO A 138 30.06 1.76 0.19
CA PRO A 138 28.90 2.60 -0.10
C PRO A 138 28.03 2.64 1.15
N ALA A 139 27.68 3.86 1.55
CA ALA A 139 26.70 4.11 2.59
C ALA A 139 25.37 3.46 2.19
N VAL A 140 24.95 2.42 2.89
CA VAL A 140 23.57 1.94 2.76
C VAL A 140 22.70 2.88 3.58
N THR A 141 21.68 3.46 2.95
CA THR A 141 20.72 4.32 3.66
C THR A 141 19.58 3.47 4.22
N ARG A 142 18.94 3.91 5.30
CA ARG A 142 17.65 3.33 5.72
C ARG A 142 16.52 4.14 5.13
N SER A 143 15.54 3.45 4.55
CA SER A 143 14.32 4.01 3.99
C SER A 143 13.12 3.60 4.84
N THR A 144 12.34 4.59 5.28
CA THR A 144 11.18 4.40 6.14
C THR A 144 10.03 5.28 5.67
N ASN A 145 8.83 4.71 5.62
CA ASN A 145 7.60 5.46 5.39
C ASN A 145 6.99 5.97 6.69
N GLN A 146 6.16 6.99 6.56
CA GLN A 146 5.26 7.39 7.64
C GLN A 146 4.38 6.20 8.06
N LEU A 147 4.21 6.02 9.36
CA LEU A 147 3.28 5.05 9.92
C LEU A 147 1.85 5.39 9.47
N VAL A 148 1.19 4.45 8.79
CA VAL A 148 -0.16 4.68 8.23
C VAL A 148 -1.19 4.99 9.32
N LYS A 149 -1.18 4.21 10.40
CA LYS A 149 -2.06 4.34 11.57
C LYS A 149 -1.37 3.81 12.80
N LYS A 150 -1.38 4.61 13.87
CA LYS A 150 -0.95 4.16 15.20
C LYS A 150 -2.07 3.40 15.91
N ASP A 151 -3.26 4.00 15.95
CA ASP A 151 -4.45 3.43 16.55
C ASP A 151 -5.45 3.14 15.44
N LEU A 152 -5.66 1.85 15.14
CA LEU A 152 -6.63 1.40 14.14
C LEU A 152 -8.00 1.29 14.83
N SER A 153 -8.68 2.44 14.94
CA SER A 153 -10.02 2.50 15.52
C SER A 153 -11.07 1.96 14.55
N ALA A 154 -11.65 0.83 14.92
CA ALA A 154 -12.58 0.07 14.10
C ALA A 154 -13.82 -0.35 14.90
N ILE A 155 -14.96 -0.45 14.22
CA ILE A 155 -16.14 -1.14 14.74
C ILE A 155 -16.51 -2.31 13.82
N PHE A 156 -16.71 -3.48 14.41
CA PHE A 156 -17.17 -4.68 13.75
C PHE A 156 -18.66 -4.85 14.04
N VAL A 157 -19.47 -4.97 12.99
CA VAL A 157 -20.92 -4.89 13.04
C VAL A 157 -21.52 -6.20 12.53
N PRO A 158 -21.87 -7.15 13.42
CA PRO A 158 -22.65 -8.32 13.06
C PRO A 158 -24.05 -7.94 12.58
N ILE A 159 -24.47 -8.39 11.39
CA ILE A 159 -25.79 -8.08 10.81
C ILE A 159 -26.60 -9.37 10.59
N ALA A 160 -27.89 -9.32 10.90
CA ALA A 160 -28.88 -10.32 10.50
C ALA A 160 -30.06 -9.65 9.78
N GLY A 161 -30.41 -10.16 8.60
CA GLY A 161 -31.69 -9.84 7.96
C GLY A 161 -32.79 -10.73 8.53
N VAL A 162 -33.80 -10.12 9.15
CA VAL A 162 -34.94 -10.83 9.75
C VAL A 162 -36.29 -10.25 9.34
N ASP A 163 -37.31 -11.10 9.28
CA ASP A 163 -38.70 -10.67 9.10
C ASP A 163 -39.36 -10.25 10.43
N ALA A 164 -40.65 -9.89 10.37
CA ALA A 164 -41.41 -9.47 11.56
C ALA A 164 -41.58 -10.58 12.62
N THR A 165 -41.42 -11.84 12.24
CA THR A 165 -41.47 -13.00 13.17
C THR A 165 -40.09 -13.32 13.76
N GLY A 166 -39.03 -12.71 13.22
CA GLY A 166 -37.65 -12.98 13.59
C GLY A 166 -37.00 -14.12 12.79
N ALA A 167 -37.68 -14.65 11.78
CA ALA A 167 -37.12 -15.63 10.86
C ALA A 167 -36.14 -14.95 9.88
N ALA A 168 -35.20 -15.73 9.32
CA ALA A 168 -34.26 -15.21 8.32
C ALA A 168 -35.00 -14.70 7.09
N CYS A 169 -34.49 -13.61 6.51
CA CYS A 169 -35.02 -13.09 5.26
C CYS A 169 -34.82 -14.06 4.08
N PRO A 170 -35.65 -13.96 3.02
CA PRO A 170 -35.49 -14.80 1.83
C PRO A 170 -34.08 -14.70 1.23
N GLY A 171 -33.44 -15.84 0.99
CA GLY A 171 -32.11 -15.91 0.37
C GLY A 171 -30.92 -15.71 1.32
N VAL A 172 -31.17 -15.51 2.62
CA VAL A 172 -30.14 -15.47 3.66
C VAL A 172 -30.45 -16.45 4.79
N VAL A 173 -29.44 -16.79 5.58
CA VAL A 173 -29.61 -17.53 6.84
C VAL A 173 -29.22 -16.66 8.02
N LEU A 174 -29.74 -16.98 9.20
CA LEU A 174 -29.30 -16.31 10.41
C LEU A 174 -27.80 -16.55 10.64
N PRO A 175 -27.06 -15.56 11.17
CA PRO A 175 -25.65 -15.73 11.44
C PRO A 175 -25.36 -16.90 12.37
N LYS A 176 -24.30 -17.64 12.05
CA LYS A 176 -23.83 -18.80 12.82
C LYS A 176 -23.04 -18.38 14.08
N PHE A 177 -22.48 -17.18 14.08
CA PHE A 177 -21.57 -16.69 15.10
C PHE A 177 -22.19 -15.58 15.96
N THR A 178 -21.89 -15.60 17.24
CA THR A 178 -22.30 -14.57 18.19
C THR A 178 -21.32 -13.40 18.20
N ALA A 179 -21.74 -12.26 18.78
CA ALA A 179 -20.83 -11.14 19.02
C ALA A 179 -19.65 -11.51 19.93
N ALA A 180 -19.77 -12.53 20.78
CA ALA A 180 -18.67 -13.01 21.62
C ALA A 180 -17.63 -13.78 20.79
N ASP A 181 -18.08 -14.61 19.85
CA ASP A 181 -17.19 -15.33 18.93
C ASP A 181 -16.40 -14.34 18.07
N VAL A 182 -17.09 -13.32 17.54
CA VAL A 182 -16.45 -12.22 16.79
C VAL A 182 -15.43 -11.48 17.66
N LYS A 183 -15.75 -11.17 18.93
CA LYS A 183 -14.77 -10.57 19.87
C LYS A 183 -13.53 -11.44 20.04
N GLY A 184 -13.69 -12.76 20.11
CA GLY A 184 -12.60 -13.73 20.18
C GLY A 184 -11.72 -13.76 18.92
N ALA A 185 -12.25 -13.44 17.76
CA ALA A 185 -11.49 -13.30 16.50
C ALA A 185 -10.85 -11.91 16.33
N VAL A 186 -11.45 -10.87 16.90
CA VAL A 186 -11.01 -9.47 16.69
C VAL A 186 -9.95 -9.04 17.71
N PHE A 187 -10.14 -9.34 19.00
CA PHE A 187 -9.35 -8.75 20.08
C PHE A 187 -8.41 -9.75 20.75
N ALA A 188 -7.12 -9.44 20.77
CA ALA A 188 -6.13 -10.23 21.49
C ALA A 188 -6.43 -10.31 22.99
N GLU A 189 -7.06 -9.29 23.56
CA GLU A 189 -7.49 -9.26 24.97
C GLU A 189 -8.60 -10.28 25.26
N SER A 190 -9.37 -10.68 24.24
CA SER A 190 -10.42 -11.71 24.35
C SER A 190 -9.92 -13.11 24.00
N ASN A 191 -8.80 -13.21 23.28
CA ASN A 191 -8.17 -14.47 22.88
C ASN A 191 -6.63 -14.30 22.82
N PRO A 192 -5.94 -14.32 23.98
CA PRO A 192 -4.52 -13.97 24.06
C PRO A 192 -3.58 -15.01 23.46
N THR A 193 -4.04 -16.25 23.35
CA THR A 193 -3.25 -17.37 22.80
C THR A 193 -3.50 -17.59 21.32
N GLY A 194 -4.68 -17.23 20.81
CA GLY A 194 -5.04 -17.37 19.41
C GLY A 194 -4.56 -16.22 18.54
N THR A 195 -4.65 -16.43 17.23
CA THR A 195 -4.55 -15.32 16.28
C THR A 195 -5.86 -14.55 16.28
N THR A 196 -5.72 -13.23 16.31
CA THR A 196 -6.80 -12.25 16.24
C THR A 196 -6.37 -11.08 15.38
N VAL A 197 -7.32 -10.32 14.85
CA VAL A 197 -7.03 -9.10 14.08
C VAL A 197 -6.10 -8.16 14.87
N GLY A 198 -6.42 -7.90 16.14
CA GLY A 198 -5.61 -7.09 17.03
C GLY A 198 -4.20 -7.66 17.25
N SER A 199 -4.07 -8.96 17.42
CA SER A 199 -2.75 -9.60 17.54
C SER A 199 -1.94 -9.56 16.25
N THR A 200 -2.58 -9.67 15.07
CA THR A 200 -1.90 -9.63 13.78
C THR A 200 -1.31 -8.23 13.55
N TYR A 201 -2.14 -7.18 13.68
CA TYR A 201 -1.66 -5.80 13.61
C TYR A 201 -0.59 -5.51 14.68
N GLY A 202 -0.80 -5.94 15.91
CA GLY A 202 0.13 -5.71 17.03
C GLY A 202 1.47 -6.41 16.84
N LYS A 203 1.48 -7.71 16.51
CA LYS A 203 2.69 -8.53 16.38
C LYS A 203 3.45 -8.17 15.09
N CYS A 204 2.77 -8.01 13.96
CA CYS A 204 3.42 -7.70 12.67
C CYS A 204 4.02 -6.30 12.61
N SER A 205 3.44 -5.34 13.35
CA SER A 205 3.97 -3.99 13.44
C SER A 205 4.90 -3.78 14.65
N MET A 206 5.15 -4.82 15.45
CA MET A 206 5.83 -4.76 16.76
C MET A 206 5.29 -3.63 17.65
N GLY A 207 3.96 -3.51 17.71
CA GLY A 207 3.24 -2.58 18.55
C GLY A 207 3.10 -1.16 18.00
N LYS A 208 3.56 -0.88 16.77
CA LYS A 208 3.37 0.43 16.11
C LYS A 208 1.91 0.71 15.78
N THR A 209 1.18 -0.30 15.32
CA THR A 209 -0.26 -0.23 15.02
C THR A 209 -1.03 -1.11 15.99
N LYS A 210 -2.07 -0.56 16.62
CA LYS A 210 -2.87 -1.22 17.64
C LYS A 210 -4.35 -1.22 17.30
N LEU A 211 -4.97 -2.39 17.36
CA LEU A 211 -6.41 -2.59 17.40
C LEU A 211 -6.72 -3.35 18.70
N THR A 212 -7.47 -2.73 19.59
CA THR A 212 -7.66 -3.15 20.99
C THR A 212 -9.09 -2.88 21.41
N VAL A 213 -9.53 -3.48 22.52
CA VAL A 213 -10.85 -3.16 23.10
C VAL A 213 -10.97 -1.71 23.57
N ALA A 214 -9.83 -1.02 23.76
CA ALA A 214 -9.79 0.37 24.21
C ALA A 214 -10.08 1.38 23.08
N ASN A 215 -9.73 1.06 21.83
CA ASN A 215 -9.89 1.96 20.67
C ASN A 215 -10.90 1.46 19.63
N SER A 216 -11.37 0.22 19.76
CA SER A 216 -12.22 -0.46 18.80
C SER A 216 -13.37 -1.20 19.50
N LYS A 217 -14.38 -1.64 18.74
CA LYS A 217 -15.58 -2.28 19.30
C LYS A 217 -16.11 -3.40 18.40
N VAL A 218 -16.61 -4.47 19.00
CA VAL A 218 -17.56 -5.38 18.34
C VAL A 218 -18.94 -5.05 18.87
N ALA A 219 -19.86 -4.71 17.99
CA ALA A 219 -21.24 -4.39 18.34
C ALA A 219 -22.06 -5.65 18.64
N ASP A 220 -23.15 -5.47 19.39
CA ASP A 220 -24.18 -6.51 19.49
C ASP A 220 -24.91 -6.66 18.14
N LEU A 221 -25.45 -7.85 17.89
CA LEU A 221 -26.11 -8.17 16.62
C LEU A 221 -27.13 -7.09 16.21
N VAL A 222 -26.97 -6.61 14.98
CA VAL A 222 -27.89 -5.66 14.36
C VAL A 222 -28.90 -6.45 13.53
N LYS A 223 -30.16 -6.38 13.93
CA LYS A 223 -31.28 -6.98 13.20
C LYS A 223 -31.89 -5.92 12.28
N LEU A 224 -31.96 -6.21 11.00
CA LEU A 224 -32.53 -5.34 9.98
C LEU A 224 -33.73 -6.04 9.29
N PRO A 225 -34.73 -5.28 8.79
CA PRO A 225 -35.79 -5.85 7.96
C PRO A 225 -35.20 -6.43 6.66
N CYS A 226 -35.99 -7.24 5.94
CA CYS A 226 -35.54 -7.92 4.71
C CYS A 226 -35.21 -7.00 3.53
N ASP A 227 -35.79 -5.82 3.55
CA ASP A 227 -35.59 -4.76 2.60
C ASP A 227 -35.82 -3.42 3.29
N GLY A 228 -35.29 -2.36 2.69
CA GLY A 228 -35.43 -1.02 3.24
C GLY A 228 -34.91 0.04 2.28
N THR A 229 -34.81 1.26 2.78
CA THR A 229 -34.26 2.39 2.04
C THR A 229 -33.44 3.26 2.98
N THR A 230 -32.20 3.53 2.59
CA THR A 230 -31.27 4.41 3.30
C THR A 230 -30.59 5.31 2.30
N ASN A 231 -30.45 6.59 2.63
CA ASN A 231 -29.86 7.59 1.72
C ASN A 231 -30.51 7.62 0.32
N GLU A 232 -31.82 7.35 0.25
CA GLU A 232 -32.62 7.24 -0.99
C GLU A 232 -32.24 6.06 -1.89
N VAL A 233 -31.46 5.11 -1.38
CA VAL A 233 -31.08 3.86 -2.04
C VAL A 233 -31.88 2.72 -1.41
N ALA A 234 -32.70 2.03 -2.21
CA ALA A 234 -33.34 0.82 -1.71
C ALA A 234 -32.38 -0.35 -1.72
N TRP A 235 -32.53 -1.25 -0.76
CA TRP A 235 -31.68 -2.42 -0.59
C TRP A 235 -32.52 -3.62 -0.16
N THR A 236 -32.01 -4.82 -0.43
CA THR A 236 -32.62 -6.08 0.02
C THR A 236 -31.54 -7.13 0.33
N PHE A 237 -31.81 -7.99 1.31
CA PHE A 237 -30.97 -9.15 1.60
C PHE A 237 -31.05 -10.26 0.54
N SER A 238 -32.03 -10.20 -0.37
CA SER A 238 -32.22 -11.22 -1.41
C SER A 238 -31.25 -11.09 -2.59
N LYS A 239 -30.42 -10.04 -2.59
CA LYS A 239 -29.47 -9.68 -3.66
C LYS A 239 -28.12 -9.30 -3.06
N CYS A 240 -27.14 -9.06 -3.92
CA CYS A 240 -25.82 -8.58 -3.52
C CYS A 240 -25.24 -7.58 -4.53
N ASP A 241 -26.07 -6.63 -4.97
CA ASP A 241 -25.56 -5.48 -5.70
C ASP A 241 -24.90 -4.49 -4.71
N PHE A 242 -24.07 -3.57 -5.22
CA PHE A 242 -23.42 -2.55 -4.37
C PHE A 242 -24.41 -1.78 -3.51
N ASP A 243 -25.55 -1.40 -4.11
CA ASP A 243 -26.62 -0.68 -3.44
C ASP A 243 -27.20 -1.48 -2.27
N ASP A 244 -27.27 -2.81 -2.38
CA ASP A 244 -27.80 -3.66 -1.32
C ASP A 244 -26.88 -3.65 -0.11
N PHE A 245 -25.62 -4.05 -0.31
CA PHE A 245 -24.70 -4.22 0.82
C PHE A 245 -24.17 -2.92 1.41
N ASN A 246 -24.11 -1.86 0.61
CA ASN A 246 -23.85 -0.53 1.13
C ASN A 246 -25.10 0.04 1.83
N GLY A 247 -26.29 -0.24 1.32
CA GLY A 247 -27.56 0.22 1.91
C GLY A 247 -27.82 -0.36 3.29
N TYR A 248 -27.74 -1.68 3.47
CA TYR A 248 -27.92 -2.25 4.80
C TYR A 248 -26.75 -1.96 5.77
N ALA A 249 -25.57 -1.59 5.27
CA ALA A 249 -24.49 -1.04 6.11
C ALA A 249 -24.87 0.34 6.67
N ASP A 250 -25.44 1.23 5.85
CA ASP A 250 -26.01 2.51 6.31
C ASP A 250 -27.13 2.28 7.33
N ALA A 251 -28.02 1.32 7.08
CA ALA A 251 -29.11 0.98 7.99
C ALA A 251 -28.58 0.46 9.35
N ALA A 252 -27.51 -0.33 9.31
CA ALA A 252 -26.88 -0.83 10.52
C ALA A 252 -26.25 0.31 11.35
N ASP A 253 -25.61 1.28 10.70
CA ASP A 253 -25.07 2.46 11.37
C ASP A 253 -26.19 3.23 12.12
N LEU A 254 -27.34 3.46 11.48
CA LEU A 254 -28.50 4.13 12.10
C LEU A 254 -29.03 3.37 13.32
N VAL A 255 -29.08 2.03 13.26
CA VAL A 255 -29.49 1.20 14.40
C VAL A 255 -28.48 1.35 15.55
N LEU A 256 -27.17 1.32 15.27
CA LEU A 256 -26.15 1.48 16.30
C LEU A 256 -26.17 2.88 16.94
N GLU A 257 -26.40 3.93 16.15
CA GLU A 257 -26.59 5.30 16.66
C GLU A 257 -27.82 5.40 17.55
N SER A 258 -28.94 4.75 17.19
CA SER A 258 -30.14 4.70 18.04
C SER A 258 -29.91 3.97 19.37
N ARG A 259 -28.91 3.06 19.42
CA ARG A 259 -28.44 2.39 20.64
C ARG A 259 -27.43 3.24 21.43
N GLY A 260 -27.17 4.48 21.02
CA GLY A 260 -26.27 5.42 21.68
C GLY A 260 -24.78 5.20 21.38
N ILE A 261 -24.44 4.40 20.36
CA ILE A 261 -23.06 4.22 19.93
C ILE A 261 -22.63 5.41 19.08
N ASN A 262 -21.58 6.10 19.50
CA ASN A 262 -21.01 7.20 18.72
C ASN A 262 -20.16 6.63 17.56
N MET A 263 -20.78 6.49 16.39
CA MET A 263 -20.16 5.93 15.18
C MET A 263 -19.04 6.81 14.60
N THR A 264 -18.94 8.09 14.97
CA THR A 264 -17.85 8.98 14.53
C THR A 264 -16.51 8.63 15.19
N LYS A 265 -16.51 7.86 16.29
CA LYS A 265 -15.27 7.39 16.94
C LYS A 265 -14.52 6.37 16.10
N TYR A 266 -15.21 5.63 15.25
CA TYR A 266 -14.66 4.51 14.51
C TYR A 266 -14.52 4.90 13.04
N GLN A 267 -13.28 5.23 12.64
CA GLN A 267 -12.97 5.57 11.25
C GLN A 267 -13.20 4.37 10.32
N HIS A 268 -12.87 3.17 10.81
CA HIS A 268 -13.03 1.91 10.09
C HIS A 268 -14.28 1.17 10.55
N ARG A 269 -15.09 0.71 9.61
CA ARG A 269 -16.32 -0.05 9.86
C ARG A 269 -16.26 -1.36 9.07
N VAL A 270 -16.30 -2.46 9.79
CA VAL A 270 -16.29 -3.81 9.23
C VAL A 270 -17.69 -4.38 9.42
N TYR A 271 -18.42 -4.56 8.32
CA TYR A 271 -19.77 -5.11 8.34
C TYR A 271 -19.70 -6.61 8.10
N LEU A 272 -20.17 -7.37 9.08
CA LEU A 272 -20.24 -8.81 8.97
C LEU A 272 -21.62 -9.15 8.40
N VAL A 273 -21.63 -9.49 7.12
CA VAL A 273 -22.83 -9.73 6.30
C VAL A 273 -23.34 -11.14 6.59
N PRO A 274 -24.66 -11.37 6.75
CA PRO A 274 -25.18 -12.72 6.98
C PRO A 274 -24.88 -13.64 5.77
N PRO A 275 -24.73 -14.96 5.97
CA PRO A 275 -24.54 -15.87 4.84
C PRO A 275 -25.77 -15.86 3.92
N GLY A 276 -25.55 -15.82 2.60
CA GLY A 276 -26.63 -15.76 1.62
C GLY A 276 -26.20 -15.28 0.23
N ALA A 277 -26.93 -14.32 -0.33
CA ALA A 277 -26.82 -13.89 -1.73
C ALA A 277 -25.46 -13.30 -2.15
N CYS A 278 -24.62 -12.89 -1.20
CA CYS A 278 -23.30 -12.33 -1.50
C CYS A 278 -22.26 -13.43 -1.75
N PRO A 279 -21.56 -13.43 -2.91
CA PRO A 279 -20.62 -14.49 -3.26
C PRO A 279 -19.16 -14.18 -2.84
N PHE A 280 -18.86 -12.96 -2.40
CA PHE A 280 -17.52 -12.56 -2.00
C PHE A 280 -17.14 -13.16 -0.65
N VAL A 281 -15.84 -13.33 -0.40
CA VAL A 281 -15.31 -13.69 0.94
C VAL A 281 -15.23 -12.44 1.81
N GLY A 282 -14.61 -11.39 1.26
CA GLY A 282 -14.58 -10.06 1.81
C GLY A 282 -14.53 -9.00 0.71
N LEU A 283 -14.73 -7.73 1.09
CA LEU A 283 -14.62 -6.55 0.23
C LEU A 283 -14.09 -5.38 1.05
N GLY A 284 -13.30 -4.51 0.44
CA GLY A 284 -12.72 -3.37 1.13
C GLY A 284 -12.61 -2.13 0.26
N TYR A 285 -12.88 -0.97 0.85
CA TYR A 285 -12.43 0.29 0.25
C TYR A 285 -10.91 0.36 0.27
N VAL A 286 -10.31 0.71 -0.87
CA VAL A 286 -8.85 0.79 -1.03
C VAL A 286 -8.37 2.18 -0.69
N GLY A 287 -7.63 2.28 0.41
CA GLY A 287 -7.20 3.55 0.93
C GLY A 287 -8.31 4.31 1.64
N CYS A 288 -7.89 5.01 2.68
CA CYS A 288 -8.77 5.78 3.52
C CYS A 288 -8.09 7.02 4.05
N ASP A 289 -8.51 8.14 3.51
CA ASP A 289 -7.95 9.43 3.84
C ASP A 289 -8.69 10.15 4.99
N GLY A 290 -9.85 9.62 5.38
CA GLY A 290 -10.74 10.22 6.38
C GLY A 290 -11.69 11.27 5.82
N SER A 291 -11.77 11.44 4.50
CA SER A 291 -12.78 12.28 3.85
C SER A 291 -14.16 11.60 3.75
N TYR A 292 -14.20 10.28 3.90
CA TYR A 292 -15.39 9.46 4.05
C TYR A 292 -15.10 8.32 5.04
N ILE A 293 -16.15 7.58 5.41
CA ILE A 293 -16.06 6.44 6.33
C ILE A 293 -15.47 5.24 5.61
N CYS A 294 -14.49 4.59 6.24
CA CYS A 294 -13.86 3.39 5.70
C CYS A 294 -14.74 2.19 5.93
N ARG A 295 -14.99 1.44 4.86
CA ARG A 295 -15.82 0.25 4.92
C ARG A 295 -15.06 -0.97 4.44
N ALA A 296 -15.36 -2.07 5.11
CA ALA A 296 -15.06 -3.42 4.70
C ALA A 296 -16.28 -4.30 4.97
N TRP A 297 -16.48 -5.33 4.17
CA TRP A 297 -17.54 -6.32 4.34
C TRP A 297 -16.92 -7.71 4.42
N ILE A 298 -17.43 -8.54 5.33
CA ILE A 298 -16.98 -9.91 5.53
C ILE A 298 -18.19 -10.81 5.41
N ASN A 299 -18.10 -11.84 4.58
CA ASN A 299 -19.20 -12.78 4.39
C ASN A 299 -19.41 -13.67 5.63
N GLY A 300 -20.66 -14.09 5.81
CA GLY A 300 -21.20 -14.91 6.89
C GLY A 300 -20.30 -16.00 7.43
N ASP A 301 -19.71 -16.80 6.54
CA ASP A 301 -18.90 -17.95 6.92
C ASP A 301 -17.51 -17.56 7.46
N PHE A 302 -17.11 -16.30 7.31
CA PHE A 302 -15.79 -15.77 7.67
C PHE A 302 -15.83 -14.77 8.84
N TRP A 303 -16.96 -14.64 9.54
CA TRP A 303 -17.12 -13.74 10.70
C TRP A 303 -16.15 -14.00 11.86
N THR A 304 -15.47 -15.13 11.88
CA THR A 304 -14.49 -15.47 12.91
C THR A 304 -13.11 -15.78 12.33
N THR A 305 -12.86 -15.39 11.08
CA THR A 305 -11.59 -15.60 10.39
C THR A 305 -10.74 -14.32 10.47
N PRO A 306 -9.72 -14.25 11.35
CA PRO A 306 -8.93 -13.04 11.54
C PRO A 306 -8.14 -12.62 10.30
N GLU A 307 -7.69 -13.61 9.52
CA GLU A 307 -7.00 -13.46 8.24
C GLU A 307 -7.82 -12.57 7.29
N THR A 308 -9.07 -12.96 7.01
CA THR A 308 -9.98 -12.24 6.12
C THR A 308 -10.27 -10.83 6.63
N MET A 309 -10.57 -10.67 7.93
CA MET A 309 -10.78 -9.33 8.49
C MET A 309 -9.55 -8.44 8.41
N THR A 310 -8.37 -9.02 8.59
CA THR A 310 -7.09 -8.29 8.49
C THR A 310 -6.81 -7.89 7.05
N HIS A 311 -7.09 -8.78 6.09
CA HIS A 311 -6.99 -8.54 4.65
C HIS A 311 -7.83 -7.33 4.23
N GLU A 312 -9.13 -7.33 4.54
CA GLU A 312 -10.03 -6.25 4.14
C GLU A 312 -9.71 -4.92 4.83
N LEU A 313 -9.31 -4.96 6.11
CA LEU A 313 -8.80 -3.77 6.78
C LEU A 313 -7.48 -3.29 6.16
N GLY A 314 -6.66 -4.20 5.62
CA GLY A 314 -5.45 -3.90 4.86
C GLY A 314 -5.74 -3.03 3.64
N HIS A 315 -6.82 -3.31 2.91
CA HIS A 315 -7.27 -2.43 1.82
C HIS A 315 -7.56 -1.01 2.32
N ASN A 316 -8.26 -0.86 3.45
CA ASN A 316 -8.50 0.46 4.02
C ASN A 316 -7.18 1.18 4.39
N LEU A 317 -6.08 0.45 4.57
CA LEU A 317 -4.75 1.00 4.83
C LEU A 317 -3.88 1.13 3.57
N TYR A 318 -4.52 1.27 2.41
CA TYR A 318 -3.90 1.47 1.10
C TYR A 318 -3.11 0.26 0.58
N LEU A 319 -3.36 -0.95 1.10
CA LEU A 319 -2.73 -2.14 0.54
C LEU A 319 -3.53 -2.65 -0.67
N ALA A 320 -2.83 -2.95 -1.75
CA ALA A 320 -3.39 -3.71 -2.86
C ALA A 320 -3.04 -5.20 -2.69
N HIS A 321 -3.52 -6.04 -3.60
CA HIS A 321 -3.19 -7.46 -3.56
C HIS A 321 -1.71 -7.76 -3.79
N ALA A 322 -1.28 -8.89 -3.25
CA ALA A 322 0.04 -9.47 -3.42
C ALA A 322 -0.05 -10.74 -4.26
N GLY A 323 0.50 -10.71 -5.46
CA GLY A 323 0.37 -11.79 -6.43
C GLY A 323 1.68 -12.12 -7.12
N ALA A 324 1.60 -12.90 -8.19
CA ALA A 324 2.73 -13.22 -9.06
C ALA A 324 2.27 -13.31 -10.52
N LEU A 325 3.21 -13.17 -11.46
CA LEU A 325 2.92 -13.47 -12.86
C LEU A 325 2.96 -15.00 -13.05
N ASN A 326 1.92 -15.55 -13.65
CA ASN A 326 1.91 -16.95 -14.07
C ASN A 326 2.79 -17.17 -15.31
N SER A 327 2.88 -18.41 -15.79
CA SER A 327 3.69 -18.78 -16.96
C SER A 327 3.26 -18.10 -18.27
N ALA A 328 2.00 -17.62 -18.35
CA ALA A 328 1.48 -16.87 -19.49
C ALA A 328 1.72 -15.36 -19.36
N GLY A 329 2.37 -14.90 -18.29
CA GLY A 329 2.60 -13.47 -18.02
C GLY A 329 1.35 -12.74 -17.52
N VAL A 330 0.29 -13.47 -17.13
CA VAL A 330 -0.91 -12.88 -16.52
C VAL A 330 -0.69 -12.79 -15.02
N TYR A 331 -1.05 -11.65 -14.44
CA TYR A 331 -0.96 -11.43 -12.99
C TYR A 331 -2.06 -12.21 -12.28
N ASP A 332 -1.66 -13.14 -11.43
CA ASP A 332 -2.51 -13.85 -10.49
C ASP A 332 -2.32 -13.22 -9.12
N GLU A 333 -3.35 -12.53 -8.67
CA GLU A 333 -3.35 -11.71 -7.45
C GLU A 333 -3.28 -12.53 -6.17
N TYR A 334 -3.45 -13.85 -6.26
CA TYR A 334 -3.37 -14.76 -5.14
C TYR A 334 -2.17 -15.71 -5.26
N ALA A 335 -1.26 -15.47 -6.20
CA ALA A 335 -0.05 -16.28 -6.37
C ALA A 335 1.13 -15.88 -5.44
N ASP A 336 0.90 -15.03 -4.42
CA ASP A 336 1.83 -14.79 -3.32
C ASP A 336 1.25 -15.34 -2.00
N SER A 337 1.72 -16.49 -1.56
CA SER A 337 1.34 -17.05 -0.25
C SER A 337 2.14 -16.42 0.90
N SER A 338 3.15 -15.62 0.64
CA SER A 338 3.97 -15.08 1.73
C SER A 338 3.27 -13.92 2.46
N GLY A 339 2.48 -13.08 1.78
CA GLY A 339 1.83 -11.90 2.39
C GLY A 339 0.34 -12.09 2.70
N ILE A 340 -0.18 -11.39 3.71
CA ILE A 340 -1.62 -11.40 4.08
C ILE A 340 -2.53 -10.87 2.96
N MET A 341 -2.00 -10.04 2.05
CA MET A 341 -2.74 -9.48 0.91
C MET A 341 -2.71 -10.38 -0.33
N GLY A 342 -2.17 -11.60 -0.23
CA GLY A 342 -2.08 -12.54 -1.35
C GLY A 342 -3.01 -13.72 -1.16
N TYR A 343 -2.52 -14.94 -1.38
CA TYR A 343 -3.33 -16.15 -1.20
C TYR A 343 -4.01 -16.17 0.18
N CYS A 344 -5.14 -16.84 0.34
CA CYS A 344 -5.64 -17.18 1.68
C CYS A 344 -4.68 -18.23 2.32
N CYS A 345 -4.97 -19.05 3.32
CA CYS A 345 -6.09 -19.22 4.22
C CYS A 345 -5.52 -19.38 5.65
N TYR A 346 -4.42 -18.67 5.93
CA TYR A 346 -3.66 -18.76 7.16
C TYR A 346 -3.06 -17.41 7.51
N ASP A 347 -2.99 -17.14 8.81
CA ASP A 347 -2.54 -15.86 9.33
C ASP A 347 -1.03 -15.66 9.14
N ARG A 348 -0.67 -14.45 8.71
CA ARG A 348 0.72 -14.00 8.60
C ARG A 348 0.79 -12.48 8.48
N CYS A 349 1.99 -11.94 8.55
CA CYS A 349 2.21 -10.52 8.29
C CYS A 349 2.12 -10.17 6.80
N PRO A 350 1.89 -8.89 6.47
CA PRO A 350 2.10 -8.39 5.11
C PRO A 350 3.51 -8.72 4.61
N ASN A 351 3.66 -8.90 3.30
CA ASN A 351 4.98 -9.06 2.71
C ASN A 351 5.83 -7.78 2.90
N THR A 352 7.13 -7.88 2.65
CA THR A 352 8.08 -6.79 2.92
C THR A 352 7.73 -5.45 2.25
N PRO A 353 7.33 -5.37 0.97
CA PRO A 353 6.90 -4.09 0.39
C PRO A 353 5.68 -3.50 1.11
N HIS A 354 4.65 -4.29 1.44
CA HIS A 354 3.49 -3.80 2.19
C HIS A 354 3.84 -3.39 3.63
N ALA A 355 4.65 -4.16 4.34
CA ALA A 355 5.07 -3.79 5.69
C ALA A 355 5.93 -2.51 5.71
N TRP A 356 6.74 -2.28 4.67
CA TRP A 356 7.40 -0.99 4.45
C TRP A 356 6.42 0.13 4.10
N GLN A 357 5.43 -0.13 3.23
CA GLN A 357 4.38 0.82 2.88
C GLN A 357 3.65 1.36 4.12
N LEU A 358 3.25 0.47 5.03
CA LEU A 358 2.54 0.81 6.26
C LEU A 358 3.39 1.61 7.26
N GLY A 359 4.69 1.77 7.02
CA GLY A 359 5.66 2.35 7.97
C GLY A 359 6.00 1.42 9.13
N TRP A 360 5.69 0.12 9.00
CA TRP A 360 6.05 -0.88 10.00
C TRP A 360 7.53 -1.20 9.94
N LEU A 361 8.11 -1.28 8.73
CA LEU A 361 9.53 -1.58 8.55
C LEU A 361 10.35 -0.37 8.08
N SER A 362 11.62 -0.40 8.48
CA SER A 362 12.71 0.42 7.95
C SER A 362 13.67 -0.48 7.16
N VAL A 363 13.66 -0.35 5.84
CA VAL A 363 14.46 -1.20 4.93
C VAL A 363 15.80 -0.55 4.61
N GLN A 364 16.82 -1.36 4.33
CA GLN A 364 18.04 -0.87 3.67
C GLN A 364 17.70 -0.40 2.26
N GLN A 365 18.28 0.70 1.78
CA GLN A 365 18.00 1.21 0.43
C GLN A 365 19.27 1.39 -0.40
N LEU A 366 19.20 0.91 -1.64
CA LEU A 366 20.19 1.11 -2.69
C LEU A 366 19.56 1.77 -3.91
N ASP A 367 20.35 2.55 -4.64
CA ASP A 367 20.01 3.10 -5.95
C ASP A 367 21.27 3.23 -6.83
N GLY A 368 21.16 3.88 -8.01
CA GLY A 368 22.27 4.01 -8.95
C GLY A 368 23.48 4.78 -8.42
N THR A 369 23.33 5.53 -7.33
CA THR A 369 24.45 6.24 -6.68
C THR A 369 25.22 5.35 -5.71
N THR A 370 24.53 4.37 -5.08
CA THR A 370 25.12 3.47 -4.07
C THR A 370 25.35 2.04 -4.59
N LEU A 371 24.86 1.72 -5.80
CA LEU A 371 25.03 0.45 -6.49
C LEU A 371 25.41 0.70 -7.97
N GLN A 372 26.71 0.90 -8.20
CA GLN A 372 27.31 1.12 -9.50
C GLN A 372 27.36 -0.16 -10.33
N ALA A 373 27.57 -0.02 -11.64
CA ALA A 373 27.72 -1.16 -12.54
C ALA A 373 28.98 -1.98 -12.18
N GLY A 374 28.85 -3.30 -12.07
CA GLY A 374 29.86 -4.23 -11.57
C GLY A 374 30.02 -4.24 -10.05
N GLN A 375 29.21 -3.46 -9.31
CA GLN A 375 29.32 -3.40 -7.87
C GLN A 375 28.45 -4.49 -7.21
N THR A 376 29.05 -5.17 -6.22
CA THR A 376 28.34 -6.06 -5.31
C THR A 376 28.27 -5.46 -3.91
N VAL A 377 27.07 -5.41 -3.35
CA VAL A 377 26.82 -5.04 -1.95
C VAL A 377 26.39 -6.29 -1.19
N ARG A 378 27.15 -6.68 -0.16
CA ARG A 378 26.81 -7.77 0.76
C ARG A 378 26.27 -7.21 2.06
N THR A 379 25.18 -7.77 2.57
CA THR A 379 24.55 -7.32 3.81
C THR A 379 23.81 -8.45 4.52
N THR A 380 23.37 -8.15 5.74
CA THR A 380 22.50 -9.00 6.53
C THR A 380 21.10 -8.40 6.62
N LEU A 381 20.09 -9.21 6.36
CA LEU A 381 18.67 -8.90 6.55
C LEU A 381 18.21 -9.59 7.82
N ALA A 382 17.81 -8.82 8.84
CA ALA A 382 17.10 -9.39 9.98
C ALA A 382 15.75 -9.94 9.53
N SER A 383 15.24 -10.97 10.20
CA SER A 383 13.90 -11.48 9.95
C SER A 383 12.86 -10.39 10.27
N GLN A 384 11.98 -10.13 9.32
CA GLN A 384 10.86 -9.19 9.46
C GLN A 384 9.97 -9.55 10.64
N SER A 385 9.91 -10.83 10.98
CA SER A 385 9.05 -11.38 12.02
C SER A 385 9.51 -10.99 13.44
N VAL A 386 10.75 -10.48 13.60
CA VAL A 386 11.33 -10.11 14.91
C VAL A 386 12.07 -8.75 14.92
N SER A 387 12.14 -8.05 13.79
CA SER A 387 12.89 -6.78 13.69
C SER A 387 12.21 -5.75 12.81
N LEU A 388 12.06 -4.52 13.34
CA LEU A 388 11.59 -3.34 12.59
C LEU A 388 12.59 -2.88 11.53
N ASN A 389 13.86 -3.29 11.66
CA ASN A 389 14.97 -2.95 10.79
C ASN A 389 15.27 -4.12 9.84
N SER A 390 14.29 -4.48 9.03
CA SER A 390 14.33 -5.66 8.17
C SER A 390 14.16 -5.30 6.70
N GLY A 391 14.75 -6.11 5.83
CA GLY A 391 14.60 -6.04 4.38
C GLY A 391 15.50 -5.02 3.68
N MET A 392 15.44 -5.07 2.35
CA MET A 392 16.13 -4.16 1.43
C MET A 392 15.17 -3.73 0.33
N ARG A 393 15.32 -2.48 -0.12
CA ARG A 393 14.67 -1.89 -1.30
C ARG A 393 15.74 -1.38 -2.26
N ILE A 394 15.68 -1.77 -3.52
CA ILE A 394 16.57 -1.29 -4.56
C ILE A 394 15.73 -0.49 -5.55
N VAL A 395 16.03 0.80 -5.70
CA VAL A 395 15.40 1.67 -6.69
C VAL A 395 16.32 1.75 -7.89
N PRO A 396 16.00 1.09 -9.02
CA PRO A 396 16.92 0.95 -10.13
C PRO A 396 16.92 2.23 -11.00
N THR A 397 17.40 3.35 -10.45
CA THR A 397 17.41 4.68 -11.08
C THR A 397 18.22 4.75 -12.38
N TRP A 398 18.93 3.69 -12.75
CA TRP A 398 19.68 3.54 -13.98
C TRP A 398 18.90 2.88 -15.12
N THR A 399 17.66 2.46 -14.88
CA THR A 399 16.76 1.92 -15.92
C THR A 399 15.37 2.53 -15.76
N THR A 400 14.71 2.84 -16.87
CA THR A 400 13.39 3.46 -16.89
C THR A 400 12.30 2.39 -16.89
N GLY A 401 11.19 2.64 -16.19
CA GLY A 401 10.03 1.74 -16.20
C GLY A 401 10.21 0.45 -15.40
N GLN A 402 11.28 0.34 -14.61
CA GLN A 402 11.48 -0.80 -13.73
C GLN A 402 11.06 -0.48 -12.30
N ASP A 403 10.11 -1.27 -11.79
CA ASP A 403 9.68 -1.18 -10.40
C ASP A 403 10.82 -1.50 -9.42
N PRO A 404 10.84 -0.84 -8.24
CA PRO A 404 11.72 -1.19 -7.15
C PRO A 404 11.67 -2.68 -6.79
N LEU A 405 12.85 -3.25 -6.51
CA LEU A 405 13.01 -4.60 -5.99
C LEU A 405 13.04 -4.55 -4.46
N PHE A 406 12.19 -5.34 -3.82
CA PHE A 406 12.18 -5.56 -2.37
C PHE A 406 12.68 -6.97 -2.05
N ILE A 407 13.50 -7.07 -1.00
CA ILE A 407 14.07 -8.33 -0.52
C ILE A 407 13.78 -8.42 0.97
N GLY A 408 13.16 -9.51 1.43
CA GLY A 408 12.80 -9.71 2.82
C GLY A 408 13.12 -11.11 3.32
N TYR A 409 13.54 -11.23 4.58
CA TYR A 409 13.73 -12.52 5.24
C TYR A 409 12.62 -12.74 6.28
N ARG A 410 12.03 -13.95 6.31
CA ARG A 410 10.89 -14.25 7.19
C ARG A 410 11.05 -15.61 7.87
N THR A 411 10.54 -15.72 9.09
CA THR A 411 10.66 -16.91 9.95
C THR A 411 9.37 -17.12 10.75
N LEU A 412 9.18 -18.31 11.32
CA LEU A 412 8.03 -18.63 12.18
C LEU A 412 8.13 -17.97 13.57
N ALA A 413 8.05 -16.65 13.61
CA ALA A 413 8.14 -15.87 14.85
C ALA A 413 7.17 -14.70 14.84
N GLY A 414 6.85 -14.16 16.02
CA GLY A 414 6.01 -12.97 16.12
C GLY A 414 4.67 -13.11 15.40
N GLY A 415 4.37 -12.20 14.46
CA GLY A 415 3.14 -12.24 13.67
C GLY A 415 3.14 -13.25 12.52
N ASP A 416 4.29 -13.88 12.24
CA ASP A 416 4.44 -14.94 11.24
C ASP A 416 4.45 -16.34 11.86
N ALA A 417 4.06 -16.48 13.13
CA ALA A 417 4.07 -17.77 13.82
C ALA A 417 3.19 -18.84 13.15
N ALA A 418 2.17 -18.45 12.37
CA ALA A 418 1.27 -19.33 11.64
C ALA A 418 1.55 -19.37 10.12
N MET A 419 2.67 -18.78 9.65
CA MET A 419 3.11 -18.88 8.26
C MET A 419 3.41 -20.34 7.90
N LEU A 420 3.20 -20.73 6.63
CA LEU A 420 3.56 -22.07 6.16
C LEU A 420 5.07 -22.26 6.07
N ASP A 421 5.54 -23.49 6.31
CA ASP A 421 6.96 -23.89 6.18
C ASP A 421 7.52 -23.69 4.76
N THR A 422 6.64 -23.69 3.75
CA THR A 422 6.99 -23.40 2.36
C THR A 422 7.41 -21.95 2.14
N ASP A 423 7.05 -21.04 3.04
CA ASP A 423 7.36 -19.61 3.00
C ASP A 423 8.33 -19.21 4.12
N ALA A 424 8.24 -19.82 5.30
CA ALA A 424 9.12 -19.49 6.40
C ALA A 424 10.58 -19.96 6.18
N GLY A 425 11.53 -19.24 6.79
CA GLY A 425 12.95 -19.54 6.67
C GLY A 425 13.55 -19.18 5.32
N ARG A 426 12.92 -18.27 4.56
CA ARG A 426 13.31 -17.93 3.18
C ARG A 426 13.50 -16.44 2.98
N VAL A 427 14.34 -16.12 2.01
CA VAL A 427 14.47 -14.76 1.46
C VAL A 427 13.52 -14.62 0.29
N HIS A 428 12.49 -13.79 0.43
CA HIS A 428 11.52 -13.49 -0.61
C HIS A 428 11.93 -12.24 -1.40
N LEU A 429 11.68 -12.29 -2.71
CA LEU A 429 11.94 -11.20 -3.65
C LEU A 429 10.64 -10.75 -4.29
N TYR A 430 10.42 -9.44 -4.29
CA TYR A 430 9.21 -8.80 -4.83
C TYR A 430 9.55 -7.60 -5.70
N THR A 431 8.77 -7.31 -6.72
CA THR A 431 8.76 -5.97 -7.34
C THR A 431 7.47 -5.26 -6.98
N ALA A 432 7.54 -3.97 -6.70
CA ALA A 432 6.34 -3.18 -6.44
C ALA A 432 6.58 -1.70 -6.74
N ALA A 433 5.66 -1.05 -7.43
CA ALA A 433 5.67 0.37 -7.76
C ALA A 433 5.39 1.29 -6.54
N ILE A 434 5.50 0.77 -5.31
CA ILE A 434 5.18 1.49 -4.08
C ILE A 434 6.26 2.55 -3.81
N THR A 435 5.82 3.81 -3.79
CA THR A 435 6.70 4.97 -3.55
C THR A 435 6.50 5.61 -2.18
N ASN A 436 5.35 5.42 -1.55
CA ASN A 436 4.98 6.03 -0.27
C ASN A 436 3.83 5.27 0.40
N THR A 437 3.43 5.68 1.61
CA THR A 437 2.38 5.02 2.42
C THR A 437 1.01 4.90 1.73
N TYR A 438 0.61 5.88 0.92
CA TYR A 438 -0.75 5.96 0.35
C TYR A 438 -0.83 5.42 -1.08
N ASN A 439 0.23 4.80 -1.57
CA ASN A 439 0.27 4.27 -2.92
C ASN A 439 -0.19 2.80 -2.94
N ALA A 440 -1.49 2.60 -3.17
CA ALA A 440 -2.09 1.28 -3.32
C ALA A 440 -1.72 0.63 -4.66
N ALA A 441 -0.47 0.17 -4.76
CA ALA A 441 0.05 -0.56 -5.91
C ALA A 441 0.21 -2.05 -5.55
N PRO A 442 -0.18 -2.98 -6.45
CA PRO A 442 0.03 -4.40 -6.22
C PRO A 442 1.51 -4.75 -6.02
N THR A 443 1.78 -5.85 -5.32
CA THR A 443 3.14 -6.38 -5.16
C THR A 443 3.28 -7.67 -5.94
N THR A 444 4.31 -7.79 -6.77
CA THR A 444 4.58 -9.01 -7.53
C THR A 444 5.69 -9.83 -6.88
N TRP A 445 5.36 -10.95 -6.27
CA TRP A 445 6.31 -11.97 -5.83
C TRP A 445 7.05 -12.57 -7.04
N LYS A 446 8.37 -12.75 -6.89
CA LYS A 446 9.25 -13.25 -7.96
C LYS A 446 9.85 -14.60 -7.63
N LYS A 447 10.40 -14.74 -6.42
CA LYS A 447 11.11 -15.95 -5.98
C LYS A 447 11.32 -15.95 -4.48
N SER A 448 11.51 -17.14 -3.91
CA SER A 448 12.09 -17.36 -2.59
C SER A 448 13.43 -18.09 -2.70
N LEU A 449 14.44 -17.69 -1.90
CA LEU A 449 15.72 -18.39 -1.74
C LEU A 449 15.78 -19.03 -0.34
N SER A 450 16.12 -20.31 -0.27
CA SER A 450 16.11 -21.12 0.95
C SER A 450 17.46 -21.76 1.30
N ALA A 451 18.45 -21.70 0.40
CA ALA A 451 19.76 -22.30 0.61
C ALA A 451 20.90 -21.39 0.14
N ALA A 452 22.03 -21.45 0.85
CA ALA A 452 23.25 -20.76 0.46
C ALA A 452 23.69 -21.18 -0.96
N GLY A 453 24.17 -20.22 -1.74
CA GLY A 453 24.54 -20.40 -3.15
C GLY A 453 23.39 -20.18 -4.14
N GLN A 454 22.13 -20.25 -3.69
CA GLN A 454 21.00 -19.92 -4.57
C GLN A 454 21.01 -18.43 -4.95
N SER A 455 20.62 -18.15 -6.19
CA SER A 455 20.52 -16.79 -6.71
C SER A 455 19.30 -16.60 -7.61
N TRP A 456 18.86 -15.36 -7.74
CA TRP A 456 17.82 -14.93 -8.67
C TRP A 456 18.27 -13.67 -9.41
N GLN A 457 17.78 -13.46 -10.63
CA GLN A 457 18.17 -12.32 -11.47
C GLN A 457 16.94 -11.51 -11.87
N LEU A 458 17.11 -10.19 -11.95
CA LEU A 458 16.19 -9.26 -12.63
C LEU A 458 16.90 -8.70 -13.86
N PRO A 459 16.78 -9.36 -15.04
CA PRO A 459 17.53 -8.98 -16.24
C PRO A 459 17.28 -7.54 -16.67
N ALA A 460 16.03 -7.06 -16.60
CA ALA A 460 15.65 -5.69 -16.98
C ALA A 460 16.35 -4.58 -16.17
N ALA A 461 16.82 -4.90 -14.95
CA ALA A 461 17.63 -4.00 -14.12
C ALA A 461 19.12 -4.37 -14.11
N GLY A 462 19.50 -5.49 -14.73
CA GLY A 462 20.83 -6.07 -14.59
C GLY A 462 21.18 -6.46 -13.15
N LEU A 463 20.21 -6.87 -12.33
CA LEU A 463 20.44 -7.23 -10.92
C LEU A 463 20.56 -8.73 -10.71
N VAL A 464 21.43 -9.14 -9.79
CA VAL A 464 21.54 -10.51 -9.27
C VAL A 464 21.52 -10.47 -7.75
N VAL A 465 20.60 -11.22 -7.15
CA VAL A 465 20.52 -11.43 -5.70
C VAL A 465 21.00 -12.83 -5.38
N ARG A 466 21.90 -12.96 -4.41
CA ARG A 466 22.44 -14.26 -3.96
C ARG A 466 22.32 -14.42 -2.46
N LEU A 467 21.88 -15.61 -2.04
CA LEU A 467 21.83 -16.02 -0.65
C LEU A 467 23.14 -16.67 -0.24
N HIS A 468 23.76 -16.19 0.84
CA HIS A 468 25.03 -16.71 1.37
C HIS A 468 24.84 -17.57 2.61
N GLY A 469 23.79 -17.32 3.39
CA GLY A 469 23.55 -18.07 4.62
C GLY A 469 22.28 -17.61 5.32
N LEU A 470 21.75 -18.49 6.16
CA LEU A 470 20.55 -18.31 6.95
C LEU A 470 20.84 -18.65 8.41
N THR A 471 20.18 -17.95 9.31
CA THR A 471 20.10 -18.23 10.74
C THR A 471 18.64 -18.12 11.16
N SER A 472 18.28 -18.50 12.38
CA SER A 472 16.91 -18.38 12.88
C SER A 472 16.36 -16.94 12.93
N THR A 473 17.21 -15.92 12.79
CA THR A 473 16.81 -14.51 12.92
C THR A 473 17.34 -13.60 11.82
N ALA A 474 18.19 -14.10 10.92
CA ALA A 474 18.79 -13.28 9.87
C ALA A 474 19.25 -14.08 8.64
N ALA A 475 19.25 -13.44 7.48
CA ALA A 475 19.81 -13.92 6.23
C ALA A 475 20.97 -13.05 5.77
N THR A 476 22.05 -13.64 5.27
CA THR A 476 23.13 -12.91 4.60
C THR A 476 22.95 -12.98 3.10
N VAL A 477 22.82 -11.84 2.44
CA VAL A 477 22.58 -11.74 0.99
C VAL A 477 23.61 -10.83 0.34
N SER A 478 23.80 -11.00 -0.96
CA SER A 478 24.47 -10.00 -1.78
C SER A 478 23.59 -9.58 -2.95
N VAL A 479 23.69 -8.32 -3.33
CA VAL A 479 23.06 -7.75 -4.52
C VAL A 479 24.17 -7.22 -5.42
N CYS A 480 24.21 -7.71 -6.65
CA CYS A 480 25.16 -7.28 -7.67
C CYS A 480 24.41 -6.61 -8.82
N ARG A 481 24.93 -5.49 -9.30
CA ARG A 481 24.47 -4.87 -10.55
C ARG A 481 25.49 -5.18 -11.64
N LYS A 482 25.06 -5.83 -12.72
CA LYS A 482 25.92 -6.21 -13.85
C LYS A 482 26.58 -4.98 -14.48
N GLY A 483 27.89 -5.10 -14.69
CA GLY A 483 28.75 -4.14 -15.42
C GLY A 483 29.17 -4.61 -16.81
N GLY A 484 28.73 -5.79 -17.23
CA GLY A 484 29.08 -6.42 -18.51
C GLY A 484 29.93 -7.67 -18.31
N ALA A 485 30.64 -8.10 -19.36
CA ALA A 485 31.59 -9.20 -19.26
C ALA A 485 32.85 -8.80 -18.49
N GLU A 486 33.55 -9.79 -17.93
CA GLU A 486 34.85 -9.57 -17.30
C GLU A 486 35.88 -8.96 -18.27
N THR A 487 36.71 -8.08 -17.72
CA THR A 487 37.76 -7.30 -18.39
C THR A 487 39.08 -7.48 -17.66
N ALA A 488 40.22 -7.27 -18.32
CA ALA A 488 41.52 -7.36 -17.65
C ALA A 488 41.57 -6.45 -16.39
N ASP A 489 41.00 -5.25 -16.47
CA ASP A 489 40.92 -4.32 -15.35
C ASP A 489 40.01 -4.81 -14.21
N SER A 490 38.82 -5.35 -14.51
CA SER A 490 37.93 -5.89 -13.46
C SER A 490 38.54 -7.12 -12.79
N CYS A 491 39.20 -7.97 -13.56
CA CYS A 491 39.92 -9.12 -13.04
C CYS A 491 41.10 -8.71 -12.15
N ALA A 492 41.90 -7.72 -12.57
CA ALA A 492 42.98 -7.17 -11.76
C ALA A 492 42.46 -6.54 -10.46
N ALA A 493 41.29 -5.90 -10.52
CA ALA A 493 40.67 -5.23 -9.39
C ALA A 493 39.86 -6.18 -8.48
N GLY A 494 39.69 -7.45 -8.85
CA GLY A 494 38.84 -8.40 -8.11
C GLY A 494 37.36 -8.01 -8.10
N VAL A 495 36.86 -7.45 -9.20
CA VAL A 495 35.47 -7.00 -9.37
C VAL A 495 34.69 -8.04 -10.17
N ASP A 496 33.52 -8.45 -9.67
CA ASP A 496 32.55 -9.33 -10.34
C ASP A 496 31.61 -8.47 -11.23
N LYS A 497 32.02 -8.19 -12.47
CA LYS A 497 31.25 -7.42 -13.45
C LYS A 497 30.06 -8.20 -14.00
N ASP A 498 30.16 -9.51 -14.16
CA ASP A 498 29.08 -10.31 -14.77
C ASP A 498 28.05 -10.83 -13.74
N CYS A 499 28.34 -10.62 -12.45
CA CYS A 499 27.57 -11.03 -11.27
C CYS A 499 27.46 -12.55 -11.08
N ASN A 500 28.41 -13.34 -11.60
CA ASN A 500 28.42 -14.79 -11.45
C ASN A 500 28.75 -15.26 -10.02
N GLY A 501 29.20 -14.36 -9.15
CA GLY A 501 29.55 -14.63 -7.74
C GLY A 501 31.02 -14.97 -7.51
N LEU A 502 31.83 -14.93 -8.56
CA LEU A 502 33.28 -15.11 -8.58
C LEU A 502 33.92 -13.80 -9.03
N ALA A 503 35.15 -13.55 -8.60
CA ALA A 503 35.87 -12.35 -8.99
C ALA A 503 37.37 -12.63 -9.03
N GLY A 504 38.09 -11.87 -9.87
CA GLY A 504 39.54 -11.96 -9.97
C GLY A 504 40.02 -13.35 -10.36
N ASP A 505 41.02 -13.87 -9.66
CA ASP A 505 41.65 -15.17 -9.91
C ASP A 505 40.72 -16.37 -9.68
N LYS A 506 39.58 -16.18 -9.02
CA LYS A 506 38.56 -17.22 -8.82
C LYS A 506 37.52 -17.28 -9.94
N ASP A 507 37.51 -16.29 -10.82
CA ASP A 507 36.55 -16.22 -11.92
C ASP A 507 37.12 -16.88 -13.19
N PRO A 508 36.48 -17.93 -13.74
CA PRO A 508 36.88 -18.53 -15.01
C PRO A 508 36.92 -17.55 -16.19
N ALA A 509 36.06 -16.52 -16.18
CA ALA A 509 36.07 -15.46 -17.20
C ALA A 509 37.34 -14.59 -17.14
N CYS A 510 38.06 -14.61 -16.02
CA CYS A 510 39.32 -13.92 -15.82
C CYS A 510 40.57 -14.70 -16.24
N PHE A 511 40.47 -16.03 -16.45
CA PHE A 511 41.63 -16.86 -16.81
C PHE A 511 42.28 -16.44 -18.14
N LYS A 512 41.49 -15.93 -19.09
CA LYS A 512 41.99 -15.40 -20.37
C LYS A 512 42.83 -14.12 -20.21
N PHE A 513 42.76 -13.46 -19.06
CA PHE A 513 43.54 -12.27 -18.74
C PHE A 513 44.72 -12.56 -17.81
N ALA A 514 44.88 -13.80 -17.32
CA ALA A 514 45.94 -14.17 -16.37
C ALA A 514 47.35 -13.80 -16.87
N SER A 515 47.62 -13.97 -18.17
CA SER A 515 48.90 -13.59 -18.80
C SER A 515 49.18 -12.07 -18.82
N LEU A 516 48.15 -11.24 -18.65
CA LEU A 516 48.27 -9.79 -18.55
C LEU A 516 48.41 -9.33 -17.08
N LEU A 517 47.95 -10.15 -16.12
CA LEU A 517 48.03 -9.87 -14.68
C LEU A 517 49.42 -10.19 -14.09
N ASP A 518 50.18 -11.10 -14.72
CA ASP A 518 51.56 -11.46 -14.32
C ASP A 518 52.64 -10.47 -14.79
N LYS A 519 52.28 -9.42 -15.54
CA LYS A 519 53.25 -8.36 -15.85
C LYS A 519 53.46 -7.49 -14.61
N PRO A 520 54.69 -7.40 -14.06
CA PRO A 520 54.96 -6.53 -12.92
C PRO A 520 54.51 -5.12 -13.29
N SER A 521 53.72 -4.50 -12.40
CA SER A 521 53.31 -3.11 -12.58
C SER A 521 54.54 -2.28 -12.93
N PRO A 522 54.49 -1.41 -13.97
CA PRO A 522 55.62 -0.55 -14.28
C PRO A 522 56.03 0.19 -13.00
N PRO A 523 57.35 0.30 -12.71
CA PRO A 523 57.83 0.85 -11.45
C PRO A 523 57.14 2.19 -11.20
N LYS A 524 56.55 2.33 -10.00
CA LYS A 524 55.96 3.60 -9.55
C LYS A 524 56.90 4.73 -9.99
N PRO A 525 56.40 5.77 -10.70
CA PRO A 525 57.22 6.91 -11.06
C PRO A 525 57.98 7.37 -9.82
N GLN A 526 59.31 7.41 -9.90
CA GLN A 526 60.14 7.90 -8.80
C GLN A 526 59.56 9.24 -8.34
N PRO A 527 59.44 9.48 -7.02
CA PRO A 527 58.98 10.75 -6.50
C PRO A 527 59.80 11.86 -7.18
N ARG A 528 59.14 12.78 -7.89
CA ARG A 528 59.84 13.95 -8.41
C ARG A 528 60.57 14.61 -7.23
N PRO A 529 61.84 15.03 -7.41
CA PRO A 529 62.56 15.74 -6.37
C PRO A 529 61.69 16.88 -5.85
N PRO A 530 61.64 17.09 -4.51
CA PRO A 530 60.78 18.10 -3.93
C PRO A 530 61.09 19.45 -4.57
N PRO A 531 60.06 20.22 -4.97
CA PRO A 531 60.28 21.55 -5.52
C PRO A 531 61.05 22.40 -4.51
N PRO A 532 61.96 23.29 -4.97
CA PRO A 532 62.74 24.14 -4.08
C PRO A 532 61.81 24.89 -3.13
N LYS A 533 62.16 24.87 -1.83
CA LYS A 533 61.38 25.50 -0.76
C LYS A 533 60.97 26.92 -1.18
N PRO A 534 59.66 27.25 -1.19
CA PRO A 534 59.22 28.60 -1.47
C PRO A 534 59.84 29.57 -0.47
N LYS A 535 60.33 30.72 -0.95
CA LYS A 535 60.79 31.81 -0.07
C LYS A 535 59.70 32.15 0.96
N PRO A 536 60.07 32.46 2.22
CA PRO A 536 59.10 32.80 3.26
C PRO A 536 58.15 33.89 2.78
N ARG A 537 56.84 33.63 2.82
CA ARG A 537 55.85 34.68 2.56
C ARG A 537 55.94 35.75 3.66
N PRO A 538 55.77 37.03 3.31
CA PRO A 538 55.64 38.09 4.31
C PRO A 538 54.51 37.76 5.29
N PRO A 539 54.64 38.13 6.58
CA PRO A 539 53.59 37.91 7.56
C PRO A 539 52.29 38.59 7.09
N PRO A 540 51.13 37.93 7.25
CA PRO A 540 49.87 38.50 6.83
C PRO A 540 49.58 39.80 7.60
N PRO A 541 49.02 40.83 6.96
CA PRO A 541 48.63 42.05 7.63
C PRO A 541 47.62 41.74 8.74
N LYS A 542 47.82 42.36 9.91
CA LYS A 542 46.96 42.19 11.10
C LYS A 542 45.48 42.36 10.71
N PRO A 543 44.58 41.47 11.15
CA PRO A 543 43.16 41.58 10.85
C PRO A 543 42.62 42.93 11.35
N LYS A 544 41.92 43.67 10.47
CA LYS A 544 41.18 44.86 10.88
C LYS A 544 40.13 44.47 11.94
N PRO A 545 39.91 45.28 12.99
CA PRO A 545 38.88 45.03 13.99
C PRO A 545 37.53 44.82 13.32
N ARG A 546 36.81 43.77 13.73
CA ARG A 546 35.43 43.54 13.27
C ARG A 546 34.56 44.74 13.65
N PRO A 547 33.67 45.21 12.75
CA PRO A 547 32.66 46.19 13.12
C PRO A 547 31.79 45.64 14.26
N PRO A 548 31.36 46.49 15.22
CA PRO A 548 30.44 46.06 16.25
C PRO A 548 29.13 45.57 15.61
N PRO A 549 28.49 44.55 16.21
CA PRO A 549 27.25 43.99 15.68
C PRO A 549 26.16 45.07 15.60
N PRO A 550 25.34 45.07 14.54
CA PRO A 550 24.26 46.03 14.41
C PRO A 550 23.27 45.88 15.57
N LYS A 551 22.85 47.02 16.14
CA LYS A 551 21.89 47.07 17.25
C LYS A 551 20.60 46.31 16.86
N PRO A 552 20.02 45.53 17.79
CA PRO A 552 18.76 44.83 17.55
C PRO A 552 17.67 45.80 17.08
N LYS A 553 16.98 45.46 15.98
CA LYS A 553 15.79 46.21 15.57
C LYS A 553 14.73 46.16 16.68
N PRO A 554 14.02 47.28 16.96
CA PRO A 554 12.94 47.30 17.94
C PRO A 554 11.88 46.23 17.62
N ARG A 555 11.44 45.49 18.64
CA ARG A 555 10.31 44.57 18.52
C ARG A 555 9.07 45.33 18.04
N PRO A 556 8.29 44.79 17.08
CA PRO A 556 6.99 45.33 16.75
C PRO A 556 6.09 45.37 18.01
N PRO A 557 5.24 46.40 18.17
CA PRO A 557 4.30 46.45 19.26
C PRO A 557 3.32 45.27 19.19
N PRO A 558 2.80 44.79 20.35
CA PRO A 558 1.84 43.69 20.39
C PRO A 558 0.61 44.03 19.55
N LEU A 559 0.22 43.11 18.66
CA LEU A 559 -1.05 43.18 17.95
C LEU A 559 -2.20 43.22 18.97
N LYS A 560 -3.08 44.21 18.82
CA LYS A 560 -4.29 44.35 19.64
C LYS A 560 -5.15 43.09 19.53
N PRO A 561 -5.75 42.60 20.64
CA PRO A 561 -6.67 41.46 20.60
C PRO A 561 -7.84 41.74 19.66
N ALA A 562 -8.15 40.78 18.79
CA ALA A 562 -9.33 40.83 17.94
C ALA A 562 -10.62 40.90 18.79
N PRO A 563 -11.68 41.61 18.34
CA PRO A 563 -12.95 41.68 19.03
C PRO A 563 -13.57 40.29 19.20
N ARG A 564 -14.10 40.00 20.40
CA ARG A 564 -14.85 38.76 20.66
C ARG A 564 -16.07 38.68 19.72
N PRO A 565 -16.35 37.52 19.10
CA PRO A 565 -17.59 37.30 18.38
C PRO A 565 -18.80 37.45 19.32
N PRO A 566 -19.93 38.02 18.85
CA PRO A 566 -21.13 38.14 19.66
C PRO A 566 -21.68 36.76 20.04
N LEU A 567 -22.05 36.63 21.32
CA LEU A 567 -22.71 35.45 21.87
C LEU A 567 -23.97 35.13 21.07
N ARG A 568 -24.02 33.90 20.50
CA ARG A 568 -25.21 33.38 19.84
C ARG A 568 -26.37 33.35 20.83
N ARG A 569 -27.49 33.98 20.45
CA ARG A 569 -28.75 33.91 21.19
C ARG A 569 -29.24 32.45 21.28
N PRO A 570 -29.81 32.03 22.43
CA PRO A 570 -30.42 30.71 22.54
C PRO A 570 -31.68 30.60 21.66
N PRO A 571 -31.97 29.40 21.12
CA PRO A 571 -33.14 29.19 20.28
C PRO A 571 -34.46 29.33 21.08
N PRO A 572 -35.54 29.78 20.45
CA PRO A 572 -36.83 29.93 21.09
C PRO A 572 -37.43 28.56 21.46
N LYS A 573 -38.00 28.46 22.66
CA LYS A 573 -38.72 27.28 23.15
C LYS A 573 -39.95 27.03 22.26
N MET A 574 -40.01 25.88 21.59
CA MET A 574 -41.22 25.43 20.91
C MET A 574 -42.30 25.09 21.94
N VAL A 575 -43.39 25.86 21.91
CA VAL A 575 -44.62 25.58 22.65
C VAL A 575 -45.39 24.50 21.90
N ARG A 576 -45.54 23.34 22.54
CA ARG A 576 -46.28 22.17 22.04
C ARG A 576 -47.79 22.46 22.12
N ARG A 577 -48.41 22.78 20.98
CA ARG A 577 -49.88 22.87 20.85
C ARG A 577 -50.46 21.45 20.81
N LEU A 578 -51.17 21.07 21.86
CA LEU A 578 -52.12 19.96 21.87
C LEU A 578 -53.27 20.29 20.90
N ARG A 579 -53.48 19.45 19.89
CA ARG A 579 -54.76 19.37 19.16
C ARG A 579 -55.57 18.22 19.74
N ARG A 580 -56.73 18.56 20.29
CA ARG A 580 -57.89 17.65 20.44
C ARG A 580 -58.54 17.48 19.06
N GLY A 581 -59.01 16.27 18.79
CA GLY A 581 -59.66 15.84 17.56
C GLY A 581 -59.54 14.33 17.49
#